data_AF-A0A813UI39-F1
#
_entry.id   AF-A0A813UI39-F1
#
_cell.length_a   1.000
_cell.length_b   1.000
_cell.length_c   1.000
_cell.angle_alpha   90.00
_cell.angle_beta   90.00
_cell.angle_gamma   90.00
#
_symmetry.space_group_name_H-M   'P 1'
#
loop_
_entity.id
_entity.type
_entity.pdbx_description
1 polymer ?
#
loop_
_entity_poly.entity_id
_entity_poly.type
_entity_poly.pdbx_seq_one_letter_code
_entity_poly.pdbx_strand_id
1 'polypeptide(L)'
;MIVIIFILGIDTRTLTKKLRNHGTMLGKIVMKGTDPTSIQFQDQNEANLMIQVSIQKPYVINPTGNISIACINCGMKNNQLRILCQLGGKVTVFPWNYSVKPDEFDGLFLSSGPGDPEIQCPETIKIIKSWITSEIIKPVFGIGLGHQLMALAAGMTIKKLKYGHRGHNQPCLLEGTPYCFITSENHRFAVRTLAKDWSVLFTNQNDQSKEGIIHDSKPFFSVQFHPEHYTGTHDTKNLFEIFLDIVQSYKSTKPINAEKYLVVQLTKRVSDANAPPPAFCKRVNKVLILGGDGLTIGQEGEFDYSEKQAIKAMKTENIKTVLINSNYDIALTSKELSDNVVSVPRTPAWVEEIIEFRRPNGILLSFGKETALNCGVKLHEEGILQKYSCNILGTPIQSIQITIDRCLFTQKMSDIGEKVVPHKVVESLEEVLISAEQFGYPVVVRATFPESQRISCYVDNREGLISLVPSILTDLSHSLIDKSQSSIDKS
;
A
#
# COMPACT_ATOMS: atom_id res chain seq x y z
N MET A 1 -38.59 -8.39 -1.44
CA MET A 1 -37.59 -9.04 -2.30
C MET A 1 -36.89 -7.94 -3.10
N ILE A 2 -35.59 -7.71 -2.89
CA ILE A 2 -34.83 -6.72 -3.67
C ILE A 2 -34.41 -7.42 -4.96
N VAL A 3 -34.86 -6.92 -6.11
CA VAL A 3 -34.40 -7.40 -7.41
C VAL A 3 -33.24 -6.53 -7.85
N ILE A 4 -32.08 -7.14 -8.09
CA ILE A 4 -30.89 -6.47 -8.61
C ILE A 4 -30.66 -6.95 -10.04
N ILE A 5 -30.53 -6.02 -10.99
CA ILE A 5 -30.35 -6.31 -12.41
C ILE A 5 -28.87 -6.12 -12.76
N PHE A 6 -28.28 -7.10 -13.43
CA PHE A 6 -26.91 -7.05 -13.94
C PHE A 6 -26.88 -7.33 -15.45
N ILE A 7 -25.92 -6.73 -16.15
CA ILE A 7 -25.64 -6.97 -17.56
C ILE A 7 -24.14 -7.25 -17.75
N LEU A 8 -23.81 -8.20 -18.63
CA LEU A 8 -22.44 -8.58 -18.98
C LEU A 8 -22.19 -8.31 -20.46
N GLY A 9 -20.92 -8.33 -20.87
CA GLY A 9 -20.54 -8.16 -22.29
C GLY A 9 -20.59 -6.72 -22.81
N ILE A 10 -20.69 -5.73 -21.92
CA ILE A 10 -20.58 -4.31 -22.29
C ILE A 10 -19.12 -3.84 -22.18
N ASP A 11 -18.70 -2.94 -23.07
CA ASP A 11 -17.41 -2.26 -22.95
C ASP A 11 -17.46 -1.22 -21.81
N THR A 12 -17.09 -1.67 -20.61
CA THR A 12 -17.02 -0.83 -19.42
C THR A 12 -15.95 0.27 -19.56
N ARG A 13 -14.88 0.07 -20.34
CA ARG A 13 -13.85 1.09 -20.58
C ARG A 13 -14.42 2.27 -21.37
N THR A 14 -15.24 2.00 -22.39
CA THR A 14 -15.96 3.05 -23.13
C THR A 14 -16.93 3.81 -22.23
N LEU A 15 -17.67 3.11 -21.35
CA LEU A 15 -18.55 3.74 -20.38
C LEU A 15 -17.78 4.65 -19.40
N THR A 16 -16.65 4.18 -18.85
CA THR A 16 -15.79 4.96 -17.97
C THR A 16 -15.26 6.22 -18.66
N LYS A 17 -14.84 6.13 -19.92
CA LYS A 17 -14.40 7.32 -20.69
C LYS A 17 -15.53 8.35 -20.86
N LYS A 18 -16.76 7.90 -21.13
CA LYS A 18 -17.94 8.77 -21.24
C LYS A 18 -18.20 9.51 -19.91
N LEU A 19 -18.26 8.77 -18.79
CA LEU A 19 -18.46 9.36 -17.46
C LEU A 19 -17.34 10.32 -17.06
N ARG A 20 -16.08 10.02 -17.41
CA ARG A 20 -14.95 10.93 -17.15
C ARG A 20 -15.08 12.25 -17.93
N ASN A 21 -15.54 12.18 -19.19
CA ASN A 21 -15.65 13.34 -20.06
C ASN A 21 -16.87 14.23 -19.75
N HIS A 22 -18.02 13.62 -19.47
CA HIS A 22 -19.30 14.31 -19.27
C HIS A 22 -19.69 14.46 -17.80
N GLY A 23 -18.97 13.80 -16.89
CA GLY A 23 -19.27 13.78 -15.47
C GLY A 23 -20.35 12.76 -15.10
N THR A 24 -21.10 13.03 -14.04
CA THR A 24 -22.22 12.18 -13.62
C THR A 24 -23.30 12.18 -14.69
N MET A 25 -23.74 10.98 -15.11
CA MET A 25 -24.81 10.79 -16.09
C MET A 25 -25.89 9.87 -15.50
N LEU A 26 -27.14 10.14 -15.82
CA LEU A 26 -28.23 9.21 -15.53
C LEU A 26 -28.16 8.02 -16.50
N GLY A 27 -28.47 6.84 -15.99
CA GLY A 27 -28.45 5.60 -16.75
C GLY A 27 -29.55 4.66 -16.28
N LYS A 28 -30.00 3.77 -17.17
CA LYS A 28 -30.97 2.71 -16.87
C LYS A 28 -30.64 1.46 -17.66
N ILE A 29 -30.91 0.28 -17.08
CA ILE A 29 -30.87 -1.01 -17.76
C ILE A 29 -32.32 -1.36 -18.11
N VAL A 30 -32.59 -1.61 -19.39
CA VAL A 30 -33.93 -1.95 -19.89
C VAL A 30 -33.90 -3.39 -20.37
N MET A 31 -34.79 -4.22 -19.81
CA MET A 31 -34.92 -5.62 -20.21
C MET A 31 -35.52 -5.72 -21.61
N LYS A 32 -35.09 -6.74 -22.37
CA LYS A 32 -35.64 -7.00 -23.70
C LYS A 32 -37.16 -7.23 -23.59
N GLY A 33 -37.92 -6.54 -24.42
CA GLY A 33 -39.40 -6.59 -24.40
C GLY A 33 -40.06 -5.49 -23.57
N THR A 34 -39.29 -4.70 -22.81
CA THR A 34 -39.79 -3.49 -22.14
C THR A 34 -39.56 -2.27 -23.02
N ASP A 35 -40.58 -1.42 -23.18
CA ASP A 35 -40.43 -0.12 -23.85
C ASP A 35 -39.51 0.78 -23.03
N PRO A 36 -38.35 1.22 -23.56
CA PRO A 36 -37.45 2.11 -22.83
C PRO A 36 -38.09 3.42 -22.39
N THR A 37 -39.09 3.94 -23.10
CA THR A 37 -39.76 5.21 -22.77
C THR A 37 -40.68 5.09 -21.55
N SER A 38 -41.15 3.86 -21.25
CA SER A 38 -41.97 3.58 -20.07
C SER A 38 -41.19 3.71 -18.75
N ILE A 39 -39.85 3.59 -18.80
CA ILE A 39 -38.98 3.73 -17.62
C ILE A 39 -38.35 5.11 -17.64
N GLN A 40 -38.81 6.00 -16.77
CA GLN A 40 -38.23 7.34 -16.64
C GLN A 40 -36.84 7.30 -16.01
N PHE A 41 -35.98 8.24 -16.40
CA PHE A 41 -34.75 8.47 -15.65
C PHE A 41 -35.10 9.04 -14.28
N GLN A 42 -34.43 8.54 -13.24
CA GLN A 42 -34.58 9.03 -11.88
C GLN A 42 -33.23 9.56 -11.39
N ASP A 43 -33.20 10.82 -10.95
CA ASP A 43 -32.03 11.33 -10.24
C ASP A 43 -32.12 10.98 -8.76
N GLN A 44 -31.27 10.05 -8.32
CA GLN A 44 -31.18 9.65 -6.92
C GLN A 44 -30.75 10.79 -5.99
N ASN A 45 -30.24 11.91 -6.51
CA ASN A 45 -29.90 13.07 -5.70
C ASN A 45 -31.14 13.85 -5.21
N GLU A 46 -32.31 13.67 -5.84
CA GLU A 46 -33.56 14.37 -5.47
C GLU A 46 -34.24 13.74 -4.25
N ALA A 47 -34.02 12.45 -4.01
CA ALA A 47 -34.54 11.75 -2.84
C ALA A 47 -33.56 11.88 -1.65
N ASN A 48 -34.09 12.01 -0.43
CA ASN A 48 -33.27 11.91 0.77
C ASN A 48 -32.85 10.45 0.99
N LEU A 49 -31.61 10.11 0.62
CA LEU A 49 -31.08 8.76 0.71
C LEU A 49 -30.89 8.31 2.16
N MET A 50 -30.74 9.24 3.11
CA MET A 50 -30.57 8.92 4.53
C MET A 50 -31.77 8.15 5.08
N ILE A 51 -32.99 8.44 4.61
CA ILE A 51 -34.21 7.74 5.01
C ILE A 51 -34.13 6.24 4.65
N GLN A 52 -33.45 5.92 3.55
CA GLN A 52 -33.34 4.54 3.05
C GLN A 52 -32.20 3.76 3.71
N VAL A 53 -31.11 4.44 4.09
CA VAL A 53 -29.87 3.78 4.55
C VAL A 53 -29.61 3.89 6.05
N SER A 54 -30.20 4.88 6.72
CA SER A 54 -30.09 5.01 8.17
C SER A 54 -30.96 3.99 8.90
N ILE A 55 -30.51 3.62 10.09
CA ILE A 55 -31.33 2.86 11.04
C ILE A 55 -32.51 3.72 11.52
N GLN A 56 -33.55 3.04 12.02
CA GLN A 56 -34.79 3.67 12.50
C GLN A 56 -34.79 3.91 14.01
N LYS A 57 -34.13 3.03 14.78
CA LYS A 57 -34.05 3.12 16.24
C LYS A 57 -32.61 2.88 16.72
N PRO A 58 -32.16 3.60 17.75
CA PRO A 58 -30.82 3.40 18.30
C PRO A 58 -30.61 1.97 18.80
N TYR A 59 -29.37 1.49 18.73
CA TYR A 59 -28.97 0.21 19.31
C TYR A 59 -27.50 0.23 19.74
N VAL A 60 -27.14 -0.68 20.65
CA VAL A 60 -25.78 -0.80 21.20
C VAL A 60 -25.12 -2.07 20.69
N ILE A 61 -23.85 -1.97 20.32
CA ILE A 61 -22.96 -3.10 20.05
C ILE A 61 -21.81 -3.05 21.07
N ASN A 62 -21.33 -4.23 21.48
CA ASN A 62 -20.25 -4.39 22.46
C ASN A 62 -20.53 -3.64 23.79
N PRO A 63 -21.62 -3.99 24.51
CA PRO A 63 -22.05 -3.26 25.71
C PRO A 63 -21.02 -3.26 26.85
N THR A 64 -20.08 -4.21 26.82
CA THR A 64 -18.97 -4.37 27.77
C THR A 64 -17.73 -3.54 27.42
N GLY A 65 -17.76 -2.80 26.30
CA GLY A 65 -16.67 -1.92 25.91
C GLY A 65 -16.39 -0.82 26.95
N ASN A 66 -15.13 -0.45 27.08
CA ASN A 66 -14.64 0.49 28.09
C ASN A 66 -14.70 1.96 27.63
N ILE A 67 -14.87 2.21 26.33
CA ILE A 67 -14.98 3.55 25.74
C ILE A 67 -16.36 3.72 25.09
N SER A 68 -17.16 4.69 25.55
CA SER A 68 -18.52 4.93 25.02
C SER A 68 -18.49 5.83 23.79
N ILE A 69 -18.83 5.29 22.61
CA ILE A 69 -18.83 6.04 21.34
C ILE A 69 -20.25 6.19 20.81
N ALA A 70 -20.66 7.42 20.53
CA ALA A 70 -21.86 7.71 19.75
C ALA A 70 -21.54 7.66 18.26
N CYS A 71 -22.29 6.86 17.49
CA CYS A 71 -22.13 6.72 16.06
C CYS A 71 -23.38 7.25 15.33
N ILE A 72 -23.25 8.32 14.56
CA ILE A 72 -24.35 8.80 13.70
C ILE A 72 -24.32 8.02 12.39
N ASN A 73 -25.40 7.26 12.11
CA ASN A 73 -25.50 6.42 10.91
C ASN A 73 -26.11 7.18 9.73
N CYS A 74 -25.25 7.60 8.81
CA CYS A 74 -25.62 8.22 7.54
C CYS A 74 -25.50 7.24 6.34
N GLY A 75 -25.54 5.92 6.57
CA GLY A 75 -25.17 4.90 5.58
C GLY A 75 -23.86 4.19 5.92
N MET A 76 -23.70 3.91 7.21
CA MET A 76 -22.53 3.33 7.84
C MET A 76 -22.17 1.97 7.23
N LYS A 77 -20.88 1.78 6.91
CA LYS A 77 -20.37 0.46 6.52
C LYS A 77 -20.14 -0.40 7.76
N ASN A 78 -20.55 -1.66 7.69
CA ASN A 78 -20.42 -2.62 8.82
C ASN A 78 -18.99 -2.71 9.37
N ASN A 79 -17.96 -2.52 8.53
CA ASN A 79 -16.58 -2.61 8.99
C ASN A 79 -16.17 -1.46 9.91
N GLN A 80 -16.81 -0.27 9.83
CA GLN A 80 -16.60 0.82 10.80
C GLN A 80 -16.96 0.35 12.21
N LEU A 81 -18.11 -0.31 12.34
CA LEU A 81 -18.59 -0.88 13.61
C LEU A 81 -17.67 -2.00 14.11
N ARG A 82 -17.28 -2.92 13.23
CA ARG A 82 -16.40 -4.04 13.59
C ARG A 82 -15.08 -3.56 14.18
N ILE A 83 -14.42 -2.61 13.51
CA ILE A 83 -13.12 -2.09 13.95
C ILE A 83 -13.28 -1.36 15.30
N LEU A 84 -14.27 -0.47 15.44
CA LEU A 84 -14.52 0.24 16.71
C LEU A 84 -14.76 -0.74 17.87
N CYS A 85 -15.54 -1.80 17.66
CA CYS A 85 -15.80 -2.81 18.68
C CYS A 85 -14.57 -3.67 19.01
N GLN A 86 -13.81 -4.09 17.99
CA GLN A 86 -12.58 -4.87 18.16
C GLN A 86 -11.52 -4.11 18.96
N LEU A 87 -11.49 -2.79 18.84
CA LEU A 87 -10.61 -1.90 19.59
C LEU A 87 -11.16 -1.50 20.98
N GLY A 88 -12.23 -2.15 21.46
CA GLY A 88 -12.76 -1.97 22.82
C GLY A 88 -13.89 -0.94 22.96
N GLY A 89 -14.33 -0.30 21.88
CA GLY A 89 -15.43 0.65 21.91
C GLY A 89 -16.78 0.00 22.23
N LYS A 90 -17.51 0.57 23.20
CA LYS A 90 -18.96 0.39 23.38
C LYS A 90 -19.65 1.35 22.42
N VAL A 91 -20.21 0.80 21.34
CA VAL A 91 -20.72 1.61 20.23
C VAL A 91 -22.24 1.71 20.30
N THR A 92 -22.76 2.92 20.43
CA THR A 92 -24.19 3.20 20.31
C THR A 92 -24.46 3.84 18.96
N VAL A 93 -25.21 3.16 18.11
CA VAL A 93 -25.53 3.61 16.75
C VAL A 93 -26.86 4.35 16.78
N PHE A 94 -26.90 5.54 16.22
CA PHE A 94 -28.05 6.43 16.19
C PHE A 94 -28.51 6.71 14.74
N PRO A 95 -29.81 6.93 14.51
CA PRO A 95 -30.29 7.46 13.24
C PRO A 95 -29.60 8.78 12.84
N TRP A 96 -29.46 9.05 11.54
CA TRP A 96 -28.77 10.23 11.01
C TRP A 96 -29.22 11.58 11.61
N ASN A 97 -30.50 11.69 11.99
CA ASN A 97 -31.13 12.90 12.53
C ASN A 97 -31.35 12.87 14.05
N TYR A 98 -30.78 11.91 14.76
CA TYR A 98 -30.98 11.76 16.19
C TYR A 98 -30.06 12.69 16.98
N SER A 99 -30.62 13.50 17.89
CA SER A 99 -29.83 14.42 18.71
C SER A 99 -29.05 13.68 19.79
N VAL A 100 -27.73 13.86 19.81
CA VAL A 100 -26.81 13.28 20.79
C VAL A 100 -25.97 14.38 21.40
N LYS A 101 -25.75 14.36 22.72
CA LYS A 101 -25.01 15.40 23.44
C LYS A 101 -23.59 14.98 23.83
N PRO A 102 -22.62 15.92 23.89
CA PRO A 102 -21.23 15.60 24.25
C PRO A 102 -21.02 15.06 25.67
N ASP A 103 -21.89 15.36 26.63
CA ASP A 103 -21.78 14.90 28.03
C ASP A 103 -22.20 13.44 28.24
N GLU A 104 -22.91 12.84 27.28
CA GLU A 104 -23.43 11.47 27.35
C GLU A 104 -22.43 10.41 26.87
N PHE A 105 -21.39 10.81 26.12
CA PHE A 105 -20.46 9.90 25.45
C PHE A 105 -19.00 10.33 25.61
N ASP A 106 -18.07 9.39 25.40
CA ASP A 106 -16.64 9.66 25.44
C ASP A 106 -16.14 10.24 24.10
N GLY A 107 -16.81 9.93 22.99
CA GLY A 107 -16.52 10.51 21.66
C GLY A 107 -17.66 10.34 20.65
N LEU A 108 -17.58 11.07 19.54
CA LEU A 108 -18.53 11.03 18.42
C LEU A 108 -17.86 10.51 17.15
N PHE A 109 -18.52 9.59 16.48
CA PHE A 109 -18.11 9.05 15.19
C PHE A 109 -19.18 9.33 14.13
N LEU A 110 -18.75 9.90 13.01
CA LEU A 110 -19.61 10.27 11.88
C LEU A 110 -19.35 9.31 10.71
N SER A 111 -20.36 8.53 10.36
CA SER A 111 -20.19 7.47 9.37
C SER A 111 -20.01 7.97 7.95
N SER A 112 -19.59 7.05 7.08
CA SER A 112 -19.75 7.24 5.64
C SER A 112 -21.23 7.23 5.23
N GLY A 113 -21.51 7.64 3.99
CA GLY A 113 -22.87 7.64 3.48
C GLY A 113 -22.97 8.07 2.01
N PRO A 114 -24.15 7.85 1.38
CA PRO A 114 -24.46 8.37 0.06
C PRO A 114 -25.02 9.80 0.11
N GLY A 115 -25.26 10.38 -1.06
CA GLY A 115 -26.09 11.58 -1.20
C GLY A 115 -25.32 12.90 -1.17
N ASP A 116 -26.10 13.98 -1.25
CA ASP A 116 -25.63 15.36 -1.11
C ASP A 116 -25.80 15.81 0.35
N PRO A 117 -24.70 16.07 1.09
CA PRO A 117 -24.79 16.42 2.51
C PRO A 117 -25.56 17.72 2.78
N GLU A 118 -25.48 18.73 1.90
CA GLU A 118 -26.14 20.03 2.13
C GLU A 118 -27.66 19.90 2.03
N ILE A 119 -28.13 19.12 1.06
CA ILE A 119 -29.57 18.94 0.80
C ILE A 119 -30.17 17.88 1.74
N GLN A 120 -29.45 16.78 1.98
CA GLN A 120 -30.05 15.59 2.58
C GLN A 120 -29.81 15.48 4.10
N CYS A 121 -28.80 16.17 4.64
CA CYS A 121 -28.37 16.00 6.03
C CYS A 121 -28.39 17.28 6.91
N PRO A 122 -29.34 18.23 6.77
CA PRO A 122 -29.32 19.48 7.54
C PRO A 122 -29.40 19.26 9.06
N GLU A 123 -30.16 18.26 9.51
CA GLU A 123 -30.28 17.93 10.93
C GLU A 123 -28.96 17.36 11.49
N THR A 124 -28.26 16.51 10.73
CA THR A 124 -26.94 15.99 11.13
C THR A 124 -25.92 17.12 11.25
N ILE A 125 -25.93 18.08 10.32
CA ILE A 125 -25.04 19.25 10.37
C ILE A 125 -25.29 20.05 11.66
N LYS A 126 -26.56 20.23 12.09
CA LYS A 126 -26.88 20.90 13.36
C LYS A 126 -26.34 20.13 14.57
N ILE A 127 -26.47 18.80 14.57
CA ILE A 127 -25.93 17.94 15.64
C ILE A 127 -24.41 18.08 15.72
N ILE A 128 -23.70 17.99 14.59
CA ILE A 128 -22.23 18.13 14.59
C ILE A 128 -21.81 19.53 15.02
N LYS A 129 -22.55 20.56 14.59
CA LYS A 129 -22.29 21.94 14.99
C LYS A 129 -22.40 22.12 16.50
N SER A 130 -23.38 21.49 17.16
CA SER A 130 -23.49 21.55 18.63
C SER A 130 -22.30 20.93 19.34
N TRP A 131 -21.70 19.86 18.79
CA TRP A 131 -20.46 19.27 19.31
C TRP A 131 -19.24 20.17 19.09
N ILE A 132 -19.11 20.80 17.92
CA ILE A 132 -17.97 21.68 17.60
C ILE A 132 -17.97 22.94 18.49
N THR A 133 -19.16 23.50 18.77
CA THR A 133 -19.32 24.73 19.56
C THR A 133 -19.51 24.48 21.06
N SER A 134 -19.57 23.22 21.49
CA SER A 134 -19.73 22.86 22.90
C SER A 134 -18.53 23.31 23.76
N GLU A 135 -18.80 23.69 25.01
CA GLU A 135 -17.79 23.89 26.04
C GLU A 135 -17.21 22.55 26.53
N ILE A 136 -18.02 21.49 26.49
CA ILE A 136 -17.58 20.12 26.76
C ILE A 136 -16.93 19.58 25.50
N ILE A 137 -15.60 19.47 25.53
CA ILE A 137 -14.79 19.00 24.40
C ILE A 137 -14.65 17.48 24.46
N LYS A 138 -15.12 16.81 23.40
CA LYS A 138 -15.00 15.37 23.20
C LYS A 138 -14.44 15.08 21.81
N PRO A 139 -13.62 14.03 21.61
CA PRO A 139 -13.10 13.73 20.28
C PRO A 139 -14.18 13.40 19.27
N VAL A 140 -14.01 13.90 18.03
CA VAL A 140 -14.92 13.67 16.91
C VAL A 140 -14.14 13.17 15.70
N PHE A 141 -14.55 12.04 15.14
CA PHE A 141 -13.96 11.48 13.93
C PHE A 141 -15.00 11.26 12.83
N GLY A 142 -14.78 11.81 11.63
CA GLY A 142 -15.67 11.64 10.48
C GLY A 142 -15.03 10.94 9.30
N ILE A 143 -15.81 10.11 8.60
CA ILE A 143 -15.36 9.34 7.43
C ILE A 143 -16.29 9.56 6.23
N GLY A 144 -15.75 9.81 5.04
CA GLY A 144 -16.53 9.90 3.81
C GLY A 144 -17.54 11.06 3.84
N LEU A 145 -18.83 10.72 3.98
CA LEU A 145 -19.87 11.73 4.19
C LEU A 145 -19.67 12.47 5.52
N GLY A 146 -19.24 11.78 6.58
CA GLY A 146 -18.93 12.41 7.88
C GLY A 146 -17.88 13.51 7.80
N HIS A 147 -16.91 13.40 6.89
CA HIS A 147 -15.93 14.46 6.61
C HIS A 147 -16.59 15.71 6.03
N GLN A 148 -17.47 15.53 5.04
CA GLN A 148 -18.20 16.63 4.41
C GLN A 148 -19.16 17.31 5.40
N LEU A 149 -19.86 16.52 6.21
CA LEU A 149 -20.77 17.04 7.25
C LEU A 149 -20.03 17.82 8.33
N MET A 150 -18.85 17.34 8.75
CA MET A 150 -17.99 18.06 9.69
C MET A 150 -17.52 19.39 9.10
N ALA A 151 -17.08 19.40 7.85
CA ALA A 151 -16.67 20.61 7.16
C ALA A 151 -17.80 21.65 7.08
N LEU A 152 -19.01 21.22 6.68
CA LEU A 152 -20.19 22.08 6.64
C LEU A 152 -20.57 22.61 8.03
N ALA A 153 -20.53 21.77 9.06
CA ALA A 153 -20.80 22.17 10.43
C ALA A 153 -19.78 23.19 10.97
N ALA A 154 -18.53 23.12 10.52
CA ALA A 154 -17.46 24.08 10.79
C ALA A 154 -17.56 25.38 9.95
N GLY A 155 -18.57 25.51 9.07
CA GLY A 155 -18.77 26.71 8.23
C GLY A 155 -17.95 26.71 6.94
N MET A 156 -17.40 25.57 6.53
CA MET A 156 -16.73 25.40 5.24
C MET A 156 -17.76 25.15 4.12
N THR A 157 -17.30 25.22 2.87
CA THR A 157 -18.13 24.89 1.69
C THR A 157 -17.59 23.67 0.99
N ILE A 158 -18.47 22.92 0.34
CA ILE A 158 -18.12 21.77 -0.50
C ILE A 158 -18.31 22.10 -1.98
N LYS A 159 -17.82 21.21 -2.85
CA LYS A 159 -18.08 21.26 -4.29
C LYS A 159 -18.39 19.86 -4.81
N LYS A 160 -19.27 19.76 -5.80
CA LYS A 160 -19.49 18.52 -6.56
C LYS A 160 -18.32 18.29 -7.52
N LEU A 161 -17.71 17.12 -7.45
CA LEU A 161 -16.68 16.67 -8.36
C LEU A 161 -17.31 16.24 -9.69
N LYS A 162 -16.57 16.41 -10.79
CA LYS A 162 -17.04 16.08 -12.14
C LYS A 162 -17.50 14.62 -12.22
N TYR A 163 -16.62 13.69 -11.85
CA TYR A 163 -16.89 12.25 -11.85
C TYR A 163 -16.66 11.58 -10.50
N GLY A 164 -16.21 12.31 -9.47
CA GLY A 164 -15.95 11.79 -8.12
C GLY A 164 -14.74 10.84 -8.02
N HIS A 165 -14.33 10.51 -6.81
CA HIS A 165 -13.28 9.52 -6.58
C HIS A 165 -13.90 8.19 -6.20
N ARG A 166 -13.59 7.17 -7.01
CA ARG A 166 -14.12 5.81 -6.90
C ARG A 166 -13.02 4.83 -7.24
N GLY A 167 -12.40 4.24 -6.23
CA GLY A 167 -11.32 3.27 -6.43
C GLY A 167 -10.60 2.90 -5.14
N HIS A 168 -9.61 2.02 -5.28
CA HIS A 168 -8.79 1.50 -4.18
C HIS A 168 -7.32 1.92 -4.31
N ASN A 169 -7.04 2.88 -5.18
CA ASN A 169 -5.70 3.31 -5.57
C ASN A 169 -5.53 4.84 -5.54
N GLN A 170 -6.31 5.53 -4.71
CA GLN A 170 -6.23 6.99 -4.62
C GLN A 170 -5.05 7.38 -3.72
N PRO A 171 -4.11 8.23 -4.19
CA PRO A 171 -2.96 8.64 -3.41
C PRO A 171 -3.31 9.87 -2.54
N CYS A 172 -3.22 9.73 -1.22
CA CYS A 172 -3.43 10.81 -0.26
C CYS A 172 -2.12 11.14 0.46
N LEU A 173 -1.59 12.35 0.22
CA LEU A 173 -0.44 12.88 0.95
C LEU A 173 -0.88 13.35 2.34
N LEU A 174 -0.16 12.94 3.39
CA LEU A 174 -0.30 13.49 4.74
C LEU A 174 0.44 14.83 4.79
N GLU A 175 -0.32 15.92 4.93
CA GLU A 175 0.19 17.29 4.88
C GLU A 175 1.29 17.52 5.92
N GLY A 176 2.30 18.31 5.54
CA GLY A 176 3.47 18.59 6.37
C GLY A 176 4.49 17.43 6.48
N THR A 177 4.29 16.34 5.74
CA THR A 177 5.19 15.17 5.75
C THR A 177 5.47 14.64 4.33
N PRO A 178 6.52 13.82 4.12
CA PRO A 178 6.76 13.16 2.83
C PRO A 178 5.90 11.90 2.61
N TYR A 179 4.98 11.57 3.51
CA TYR A 179 4.27 10.30 3.50
C TYR A 179 2.97 10.38 2.69
N CYS A 180 2.84 9.49 1.72
CA CYS A 180 1.63 9.32 0.92
C CYS A 180 1.06 7.92 1.15
N PHE A 181 -0.26 7.86 1.32
CA PHE A 181 -1.01 6.63 1.60
C PHE A 181 -1.89 6.30 0.40
N ILE A 182 -2.05 5.00 0.11
CA ILE A 182 -3.05 4.57 -0.85
C ILE A 182 -4.37 4.36 -0.11
N THR A 183 -5.44 4.93 -0.66
CA THR A 183 -6.75 4.99 -0.02
C THR A 183 -7.85 4.41 -0.90
N SER A 184 -8.92 3.96 -0.22
CA SER A 184 -10.17 3.57 -0.85
C SER A 184 -11.18 4.70 -0.76
N GLU A 185 -11.71 5.14 -1.89
CA GLU A 185 -12.60 6.29 -1.98
C GLU A 185 -13.87 5.95 -2.74
N ASN A 186 -14.99 6.50 -2.28
CA ASN A 186 -16.27 6.46 -2.98
C ASN A 186 -17.10 7.70 -2.61
N HIS A 187 -16.73 8.84 -3.17
CA HIS A 187 -17.44 10.09 -2.95
C HIS A 187 -17.51 10.93 -4.22
N ARG A 188 -18.40 11.92 -4.21
CA ARG A 188 -18.62 12.83 -5.35
C ARG A 188 -18.59 14.29 -4.97
N PHE A 189 -18.43 14.59 -3.69
CA PHE A 189 -18.24 15.93 -3.16
C PHE A 189 -16.89 16.00 -2.48
N ALA A 190 -16.30 17.18 -2.46
CA ALA A 190 -15.04 17.44 -1.76
C ALA A 190 -15.11 18.79 -1.07
N VAL A 191 -14.37 18.95 0.03
CA VAL A 191 -14.26 20.21 0.75
C VAL A 191 -13.52 21.24 -0.12
N ARG A 192 -14.13 22.41 -0.29
CA ARG A 192 -13.61 23.50 -1.13
C ARG A 192 -12.84 24.51 -0.29
N THR A 193 -13.49 25.10 0.71
CA THR A 193 -12.91 26.14 1.58
C THR A 193 -12.46 25.56 2.91
N LEU A 194 -11.58 26.26 3.61
CA LEU A 194 -11.09 25.90 4.94
C LEU A 194 -11.46 27.03 5.91
N ALA A 195 -11.86 26.68 7.13
CA ALA A 195 -12.14 27.64 8.19
C ALA A 195 -10.85 28.05 8.92
N LYS A 196 -10.89 29.16 9.67
CA LYS A 196 -9.70 29.79 10.28
C LYS A 196 -8.89 28.88 11.20
N ASP A 197 -9.56 28.03 11.99
CA ASP A 197 -8.92 27.18 13.02
C ASP A 197 -8.82 25.71 12.60
N TRP A 198 -8.79 25.47 11.30
CA TRP A 198 -8.74 24.15 10.69
C TRP A 198 -7.62 24.09 9.67
N SER A 199 -6.96 22.94 9.64
CA SER A 199 -5.88 22.61 8.71
C SER A 199 -6.27 21.45 7.81
N VAL A 200 -5.69 21.40 6.62
CA VAL A 200 -5.81 20.23 5.73
C VAL A 200 -4.95 19.12 6.32
N LEU A 201 -5.53 17.93 6.49
CA LEU A 201 -4.82 16.77 7.00
C LEU A 201 -4.28 15.88 5.87
N PHE A 202 -5.11 15.65 4.84
CA PHE A 202 -4.73 14.88 3.67
C PHE A 202 -5.10 15.59 2.37
N THR A 203 -4.27 15.44 1.35
CA THR A 203 -4.51 15.98 0.01
C THR A 203 -4.34 14.91 -1.06
N ASN A 204 -5.32 14.80 -1.95
CA ASN A 204 -5.26 13.89 -3.09
C ASN A 204 -4.15 14.33 -4.05
N GLN A 205 -3.19 13.46 -4.36
CA GLN A 205 -2.07 13.81 -5.24
C GLN A 205 -2.45 13.87 -6.73
N ASN A 206 -3.59 13.27 -7.13
CA ASN A 206 -4.04 13.32 -8.53
C ASN A 206 -4.71 14.67 -8.88
N ASP A 207 -5.50 15.24 -7.96
CA ASP A 207 -6.36 16.39 -8.28
C ASP A 207 -6.33 17.53 -7.24
N GLN A 208 -5.52 17.40 -6.18
CA GLN A 208 -5.33 18.39 -5.12
C GLN A 208 -6.61 18.70 -4.30
N SER A 209 -7.59 17.81 -4.32
CA SER A 209 -8.74 17.90 -3.41
C SER A 209 -8.34 17.57 -1.97
N LYS A 210 -9.10 18.15 -1.01
CA LYS A 210 -8.88 17.96 0.42
C LYS A 210 -9.52 16.64 0.85
N GLU A 211 -8.68 15.68 1.22
CA GLU A 211 -9.08 14.32 1.60
C GLU A 211 -9.08 14.11 3.12
N GLY A 212 -8.75 15.16 3.89
CA GLY A 212 -8.90 15.17 5.33
C GLY A 212 -8.76 16.58 5.89
N ILE A 213 -9.40 16.82 7.03
CA ILE A 213 -9.28 18.08 7.78
C ILE A 213 -9.12 17.77 9.27
N ILE A 214 -8.46 18.67 9.98
CA ILE A 214 -8.24 18.59 11.41
C ILE A 214 -8.36 19.99 12.02
N HIS A 215 -8.91 20.08 13.24
CA HIS A 215 -8.92 21.33 13.98
C HIS A 215 -7.56 21.53 14.68
N ASP A 216 -7.04 22.76 14.65
CA ASP A 216 -5.67 23.07 15.12
C ASP A 216 -5.44 22.87 16.64
N SER A 217 -6.51 22.72 17.42
CA SER A 217 -6.44 22.64 18.89
C SER A 217 -7.43 21.65 19.52
N LYS A 218 -8.64 21.51 18.95
CA LYS A 218 -9.66 20.57 19.41
C LYS A 218 -9.47 19.18 18.78
N PRO A 219 -9.92 18.09 19.44
CA PRO A 219 -9.73 16.72 18.96
C PRO A 219 -10.73 16.34 17.86
N PHE A 220 -10.89 17.20 16.85
CA PHE A 220 -11.82 17.00 15.74
C PHE A 220 -11.02 16.77 14.47
N PHE A 221 -11.25 15.62 13.83
CA PHE A 221 -10.62 15.34 12.55
C PHE A 221 -11.54 14.48 11.68
N SER A 222 -11.31 14.49 10.39
CA SER A 222 -12.05 13.66 9.47
C SER A 222 -11.27 13.36 8.20
N VAL A 223 -11.62 12.27 7.56
CA VAL A 223 -11.04 11.83 6.28
C VAL A 223 -12.14 11.53 5.27
N GLN A 224 -11.89 11.89 4.02
CA GLN A 224 -12.83 11.73 2.91
C GLN A 224 -12.81 10.30 2.33
N PHE A 225 -11.68 9.60 2.47
CA PHE A 225 -11.52 8.19 2.12
C PHE A 225 -12.07 7.24 3.21
N HIS A 226 -11.96 5.93 2.98
CA HIS A 226 -12.52 4.86 3.81
C HIS A 226 -11.42 3.99 4.44
N PRO A 227 -10.86 4.38 5.61
CA PRO A 227 -9.89 3.56 6.34
C PRO A 227 -10.45 2.19 6.76
N GLU A 228 -11.77 2.04 6.81
CA GLU A 228 -12.42 0.76 7.13
C GLU A 228 -12.58 -0.19 5.94
N HIS A 229 -12.07 0.15 4.76
CA HIS A 229 -12.26 -0.66 3.55
C HIS A 229 -12.05 -2.17 3.85
N TYR A 230 -12.80 -3.00 3.12
CA TYR A 230 -12.68 -4.47 3.21
C TYR A 230 -12.18 -5.07 1.88
N THR A 231 -11.86 -4.21 0.90
CA THR A 231 -11.49 -4.58 -0.47
C THR A 231 -10.28 -3.81 -1.03
N GLY A 232 -9.90 -2.67 -0.43
CA GLY A 232 -8.67 -1.92 -0.78
C GLY A 232 -7.51 -2.09 0.19
N THR A 233 -6.71 -1.02 0.40
CA THR A 233 -5.43 -0.99 1.14
C THR A 233 -5.54 -0.67 2.63
N HIS A 234 -4.97 -1.53 3.50
CA HIS A 234 -5.04 -1.39 4.96
C HIS A 234 -4.19 -0.24 5.55
N ASP A 235 -3.56 0.57 4.71
CA ASP A 235 -2.53 1.56 5.04
C ASP A 235 -2.99 2.60 6.08
N THR A 236 -4.30 2.89 6.15
CA THR A 236 -4.86 3.94 7.02
C THR A 236 -5.79 3.40 8.13
N LYS A 237 -5.89 2.07 8.30
CA LYS A 237 -6.78 1.44 9.30
C LYS A 237 -6.50 1.92 10.73
N ASN A 238 -5.26 2.29 11.03
CA ASN A 238 -4.83 2.81 12.32
C ASN A 238 -5.49 4.14 12.72
N LEU A 239 -6.16 4.86 11.83
CA LEU A 239 -6.95 6.04 12.19
C LEU A 239 -8.05 5.74 13.23
N PHE A 240 -8.58 4.51 13.25
CA PHE A 240 -9.52 4.06 14.29
C PHE A 240 -8.85 3.87 15.65
N GLU A 241 -7.63 3.31 15.67
CA GLU A 241 -6.81 3.19 16.90
C GLU A 241 -6.48 4.57 17.44
N ILE A 242 -6.00 5.46 16.57
CA ILE A 242 -5.68 6.86 16.90
C ILE A 242 -6.91 7.59 17.48
N PHE A 243 -8.09 7.42 16.88
CA PHE A 243 -9.33 8.01 17.40
C PHE A 243 -9.61 7.55 18.83
N LEU A 244 -9.58 6.24 19.09
CA LEU A 244 -9.91 5.69 20.40
C LEU A 244 -8.85 6.01 21.46
N ASP A 245 -7.57 6.09 21.09
CA ASP A 245 -6.50 6.58 21.97
C ASP A 245 -6.75 8.03 22.40
N ILE A 246 -7.12 8.90 21.45
CA ILE A 246 -7.47 10.29 21.75
C ILE A 246 -8.69 10.33 22.68
N VAL A 247 -9.74 9.53 22.41
CA VAL A 247 -10.92 9.41 23.30
C VAL A 247 -10.52 8.98 24.71
N GLN A 248 -9.70 7.94 24.84
CA GLN A 248 -9.23 7.46 26.13
C GLN A 248 -8.43 8.53 26.89
N SER A 249 -7.62 9.33 26.20
CA SER A 249 -6.86 10.43 26.80
C SER A 249 -7.76 11.51 27.39
N TYR A 250 -8.83 11.90 26.66
CA TYR A 250 -9.82 12.87 27.12
C TYR A 250 -10.66 12.33 28.27
N LYS A 251 -11.09 11.06 28.18
CA LYS A 251 -11.80 10.37 29.27
C LYS A 251 -10.97 10.32 30.56
N SER A 252 -9.67 10.12 30.45
CA SER A 252 -8.73 10.04 31.57
C SER A 252 -8.26 11.41 32.06
N THR A 253 -8.84 12.52 31.58
CA THR A 253 -8.48 13.91 31.91
C THR A 253 -7.01 14.27 31.62
N LYS A 254 -6.41 13.59 30.63
CA LYS A 254 -5.04 13.84 30.15
C LYS A 254 -5.06 14.14 28.64
N PRO A 255 -5.63 15.27 28.21
CA PRO A 255 -5.85 15.55 26.80
C PRO A 255 -4.53 15.63 26.03
N ILE A 256 -4.51 15.05 24.84
CA ILE A 256 -3.41 15.13 23.89
C ILE A 256 -3.77 16.03 22.71
N ASN A 257 -2.76 16.64 22.09
CA ASN A 257 -2.93 17.33 20.81
C ASN A 257 -3.15 16.27 19.71
N ALA A 258 -4.34 16.29 19.11
CA ALA A 258 -4.77 15.27 18.16
C ALA A 258 -3.92 15.26 16.88
N GLU A 259 -3.59 16.43 16.34
CA GLU A 259 -2.78 16.56 15.12
C GLU A 259 -1.39 15.95 15.31
N LYS A 260 -0.68 16.40 16.35
CA LYS A 260 0.66 15.89 16.67
C LYS A 260 0.64 14.38 16.91
N TYR A 261 -0.34 13.89 17.67
CA TYR A 261 -0.44 12.46 17.95
C TYR A 261 -0.71 11.66 16.66
N LEU A 262 -1.65 12.11 15.84
CA LEU A 262 -1.99 11.47 14.57
C LEU A 262 -0.79 11.43 13.62
N VAL A 263 -0.11 12.56 13.41
CA VAL A 263 1.10 12.60 12.56
C VAL A 263 2.16 11.64 13.08
N VAL A 264 2.43 11.62 14.38
CA VAL A 264 3.40 10.68 14.97
C VAL A 264 2.98 9.23 14.73
N GLN A 265 1.72 8.86 14.98
CA GLN A 265 1.28 7.46 14.84
C GLN A 265 1.21 6.99 13.38
N LEU A 266 0.83 7.86 12.45
CA LEU A 266 0.83 7.53 11.02
C LEU A 266 2.23 7.38 10.47
N THR A 267 3.20 8.16 10.96
CA THR A 267 4.58 8.12 10.46
C THR A 267 5.43 7.06 11.17
N LYS A 268 5.13 6.71 12.42
CA LYS A 268 5.83 5.69 13.22
C LYS A 268 5.86 4.31 12.56
N ARG A 269 4.84 3.94 11.78
CA ARG A 269 4.84 2.65 11.06
C ARG A 269 5.78 2.64 9.86
N VAL A 270 6.18 3.82 9.38
CA VAL A 270 7.02 3.99 8.18
C VAL A 270 8.46 4.35 8.54
N SER A 271 8.68 4.99 9.69
CA SER A 271 9.99 5.14 10.30
C SER A 271 10.24 4.01 11.29
N ASP A 272 11.12 3.06 10.94
CA ASP A 272 11.85 2.35 11.99
C ASP A 272 12.48 3.41 12.91
N ALA A 273 12.36 3.28 14.23
CA ALA A 273 12.92 4.26 15.17
C ALA A 273 14.44 4.43 14.99
N ASN A 274 15.08 3.46 14.34
CA ASN A 274 16.49 3.47 13.95
C ASN A 274 16.72 3.73 12.44
N ALA A 275 15.67 3.83 11.61
CA ALA A 275 15.86 4.18 10.21
C ALA A 275 16.30 5.64 10.11
N PRO A 276 17.37 5.94 9.35
CA PRO A 276 17.69 7.32 9.05
C PRO A 276 16.45 7.97 8.39
N PRO A 277 16.17 9.26 8.67
CA PRO A 277 15.16 9.99 7.91
C PRO A 277 15.43 9.75 6.43
N PRO A 278 14.41 9.59 5.55
CA PRO A 278 14.62 9.30 4.14
C PRO A 278 15.67 10.26 3.62
N ALA A 279 16.90 9.74 3.52
CA ALA A 279 18.03 10.57 3.20
C ALA A 279 17.75 10.93 1.76
N PHE A 280 17.53 12.21 1.48
CA PHE A 280 17.64 12.67 0.10
C PHE A 280 18.99 12.16 -0.37
N CYS A 281 18.98 11.13 -1.22
CA CYS A 281 20.19 10.51 -1.74
C CYS A 281 21.08 11.66 -2.19
N LYS A 282 22.33 11.71 -1.71
CA LYS A 282 23.30 12.68 -2.21
C LYS A 282 23.23 12.62 -3.73
N ARG A 283 22.93 13.76 -4.36
CA ARG A 283 22.72 13.80 -5.81
C ARG A 283 23.96 13.24 -6.49
N VAL A 284 23.78 12.16 -7.24
CA VAL A 284 24.85 11.53 -8.02
C VAL A 284 24.99 12.24 -9.35
N ASN A 285 26.21 12.28 -9.88
CA ASN A 285 26.50 12.93 -11.15
C ASN A 285 26.88 11.90 -12.22
N LYS A 286 27.37 10.73 -11.80
CA LYS A 286 27.72 9.63 -12.69
C LYS A 286 27.43 8.28 -12.02
N VAL A 287 26.67 7.45 -12.71
CA VAL A 287 26.22 6.14 -12.23
C VAL A 287 26.77 5.02 -13.09
N LEU A 288 27.31 4.00 -12.44
CA LEU A 288 27.65 2.72 -13.05
C LEU A 288 26.45 1.77 -12.96
N ILE A 289 26.07 1.16 -14.07
CA ILE A 289 24.99 0.18 -14.14
C ILE A 289 25.63 -1.17 -14.47
N LEU A 290 25.43 -2.16 -13.60
CA LEU A 290 25.84 -3.53 -13.88
C LEU A 290 24.67 -4.24 -14.58
N GLY A 291 24.81 -4.50 -15.88
CA GLY A 291 23.80 -5.15 -16.72
C GLY A 291 23.87 -6.68 -16.69
N GLY A 292 22.91 -7.34 -17.35
CA GLY A 292 22.71 -8.78 -17.36
C GLY A 292 23.70 -9.55 -18.25
N ASP A 293 23.73 -10.87 -18.06
CA ASP A 293 24.47 -11.80 -18.93
C ASP A 293 23.82 -11.91 -20.33
N GLY A 294 24.57 -12.45 -21.30
CA GLY A 294 24.03 -12.83 -22.60
C GLY A 294 22.88 -13.84 -22.48
N LEU A 295 22.08 -13.98 -23.52
CA LEU A 295 20.91 -14.86 -23.54
C LEU A 295 21.31 -16.32 -23.24
N THR A 296 20.97 -16.80 -22.04
CA THR A 296 21.03 -18.22 -21.69
C THR A 296 19.62 -18.82 -21.65
N ILE A 297 19.48 -20.14 -21.74
CA ILE A 297 18.17 -20.81 -21.74
C ILE A 297 17.48 -20.55 -20.39
N GLY A 298 16.24 -20.04 -20.41
CA GLY A 298 15.50 -19.62 -19.20
C GLY A 298 15.80 -18.19 -18.76
N GLN A 299 16.61 -17.44 -19.51
CA GLN A 299 17.02 -16.08 -19.21
C GLN A 299 16.61 -15.14 -20.35
N GLU A 300 15.38 -14.62 -20.27
CA GLU A 300 14.79 -13.72 -21.27
C GLU A 300 15.30 -12.26 -21.15
N GLY A 301 15.12 -11.47 -22.21
CA GLY A 301 15.60 -10.08 -22.38
C GLY A 301 14.93 -9.01 -21.50
N GLU A 302 14.40 -9.39 -20.34
CA GLU A 302 13.78 -8.48 -19.36
C GLU A 302 14.79 -7.45 -18.80
N PHE A 303 16.03 -7.89 -18.61
CA PHE A 303 17.10 -7.05 -18.05
C PHE A 303 17.63 -6.05 -19.07
N ASP A 304 17.75 -6.44 -20.35
CA ASP A 304 18.05 -5.52 -21.45
C ASP A 304 17.07 -4.35 -21.52
N TYR A 305 15.77 -4.61 -21.28
CA TYR A 305 14.75 -3.57 -21.20
C TYR A 305 14.92 -2.70 -19.94
N SER A 306 15.14 -3.33 -18.78
CA SER A 306 15.26 -2.66 -17.49
C SER A 306 16.48 -1.73 -17.44
N GLU A 307 17.61 -2.14 -18.04
CA GLU A 307 18.81 -1.32 -18.22
C GLU A 307 18.53 -0.07 -19.05
N LYS A 308 17.79 -0.21 -20.16
CA LYS A 308 17.39 0.93 -21.01
C LYS A 308 16.50 1.90 -20.25
N GLN A 309 15.57 1.40 -19.42
CA GLN A 309 14.76 2.26 -18.55
C GLN A 309 15.60 2.98 -17.49
N ALA A 310 16.56 2.28 -16.86
CA ALA A 310 17.47 2.88 -15.90
C ALA A 310 18.29 4.02 -16.54
N ILE A 311 18.85 3.79 -17.73
CA ILE A 311 19.60 4.82 -18.46
C ILE A 311 18.69 6.00 -18.82
N LYS A 312 17.47 5.75 -19.29
CA LYS A 312 16.50 6.80 -19.59
C LYS A 312 16.18 7.66 -18.37
N ALA A 313 15.92 7.04 -17.22
CA ALA A 313 15.64 7.74 -15.96
C ALA A 313 16.83 8.61 -15.53
N MET A 314 18.05 8.08 -15.58
CA MET A 314 19.27 8.83 -15.26
C MET A 314 19.47 10.02 -16.20
N LYS A 315 19.23 9.84 -17.51
CA LYS A 315 19.30 10.92 -18.50
C LYS A 315 18.29 12.04 -18.22
N THR A 316 17.05 11.72 -17.85
CA THR A 316 16.02 12.72 -17.49
C THR A 316 16.47 13.59 -16.30
N GLU A 317 17.23 13.02 -15.36
CA GLU A 317 17.76 13.74 -14.19
C GLU A 317 19.13 14.42 -14.43
N ASN A 318 19.62 14.42 -15.68
CA ASN A 318 20.94 14.91 -16.09
C ASN A 318 22.12 14.17 -15.42
N ILE A 319 21.98 12.87 -15.18
CA ILE A 319 23.00 12.00 -14.58
C ILE A 319 23.72 11.22 -15.69
N LYS A 320 25.05 11.25 -15.68
CA LYS A 320 25.86 10.47 -16.64
C LYS A 320 25.81 8.98 -16.30
N THR A 321 25.81 8.11 -17.30
CA THR A 321 25.73 6.67 -17.10
C THR A 321 26.93 5.96 -17.71
N VAL A 322 27.35 4.85 -17.10
CA VAL A 322 28.27 3.86 -17.66
C VAL A 322 27.61 2.50 -17.49
N LEU A 323 27.48 1.72 -18.57
CA LEU A 323 26.86 0.40 -18.52
C LEU A 323 27.95 -0.67 -18.71
N ILE A 324 28.02 -1.65 -17.81
CA ILE A 324 28.82 -2.86 -18.03
C ILE A 324 27.88 -3.96 -18.50
N ASN A 325 28.05 -4.41 -19.75
CA ASN A 325 27.25 -5.50 -20.30
C ASN A 325 28.08 -6.34 -21.30
N SER A 326 28.07 -7.65 -21.11
CA SER A 326 28.75 -8.63 -21.98
C SER A 326 27.96 -8.98 -23.24
N ASN A 327 26.68 -8.61 -23.34
CA ASN A 327 25.84 -8.84 -24.51
C ASN A 327 26.15 -7.80 -25.60
N TYR A 328 26.73 -8.28 -26.71
CA TYR A 328 27.17 -7.45 -27.83
C TYR A 328 26.01 -6.76 -28.56
N ASP A 329 24.80 -7.31 -28.51
CA ASP A 329 23.62 -6.78 -29.23
C ASP A 329 23.10 -5.47 -28.64
N ILE A 330 23.28 -5.22 -27.34
CA ILE A 330 22.91 -3.95 -26.70
C ILE A 330 23.83 -2.81 -27.18
N ALA A 331 25.12 -3.10 -27.34
CA ALA A 331 26.09 -2.13 -27.85
C ALA A 331 25.81 -1.74 -29.31
N LEU A 332 25.28 -2.68 -30.11
CA LEU A 332 25.01 -2.48 -31.54
C LEU A 332 23.67 -1.78 -31.85
N THR A 333 22.64 -1.98 -31.01
CA THR A 333 21.26 -1.57 -31.36
C THR A 333 20.91 -0.12 -31.00
N SER A 334 21.81 0.66 -30.38
CA SER A 334 21.50 2.05 -30.01
C SER A 334 22.71 2.98 -30.02
N LYS A 335 22.85 3.76 -31.11
CA LYS A 335 23.83 4.87 -31.23
C LYS A 335 23.74 5.91 -30.10
N GLU A 336 22.59 6.01 -29.43
CA GLU A 336 22.39 6.93 -28.29
C GLU A 336 22.87 6.37 -26.94
N LEU A 337 23.19 5.07 -26.87
CA LEU A 337 23.72 4.40 -25.67
C LEU A 337 25.21 4.04 -25.83
N SER A 338 25.72 3.92 -27.07
CA SER A 338 27.02 3.32 -27.39
C SER A 338 28.23 3.98 -26.72
N ASP A 339 28.20 5.28 -26.46
CA ASP A 339 29.40 6.00 -25.99
C ASP A 339 29.84 5.65 -24.56
N ASN A 340 28.98 4.96 -23.78
CA ASN A 340 29.26 4.61 -22.39
C ASN A 340 29.00 3.14 -22.04
N VAL A 341 28.89 2.25 -23.05
CA VAL A 341 28.82 0.79 -22.82
C VAL A 341 30.23 0.22 -22.78
N VAL A 342 30.54 -0.54 -21.75
CA VAL A 342 31.80 -1.26 -21.58
C VAL A 342 31.50 -2.76 -21.59
N SER A 343 32.06 -3.46 -22.58
CA SER A 343 31.87 -4.91 -22.71
C SER A 343 33.04 -5.64 -22.06
N VAL A 344 32.90 -5.93 -20.77
CA VAL A 344 33.86 -6.71 -19.97
C VAL A 344 33.14 -7.72 -19.09
N PRO A 345 33.82 -8.78 -18.60
CA PRO A 345 33.27 -9.66 -17.57
C PRO A 345 32.89 -8.89 -16.29
N ARG A 346 31.80 -9.30 -15.64
CA ARG A 346 31.33 -8.73 -14.36
C ARG A 346 32.03 -9.34 -13.15
N THR A 347 33.36 -9.35 -13.15
CA THR A 347 34.14 -9.76 -11.97
C THR A 347 34.53 -8.53 -11.15
N PRO A 348 34.74 -8.67 -9.82
CA PRO A 348 35.15 -7.54 -8.98
C PRO A 348 36.38 -6.80 -9.53
N ALA A 349 37.38 -7.53 -10.04
CA ALA A 349 38.57 -6.95 -10.65
C ALA A 349 38.27 -6.01 -11.84
N TRP A 350 37.49 -6.48 -12.83
CA TRP A 350 37.12 -5.66 -14.00
C TRP A 350 36.24 -4.47 -13.63
N VAL A 351 35.30 -4.68 -12.70
CA VAL A 351 34.43 -3.61 -12.24
C VAL A 351 35.22 -2.56 -11.44
N GLU A 352 36.20 -2.96 -10.62
CA GLU A 352 37.09 -2.05 -9.91
C GLU A 352 37.88 -1.17 -10.89
N GLU A 353 38.49 -1.74 -11.92
CA GLU A 353 39.22 -0.97 -12.94
C GLU A 353 38.34 0.10 -13.60
N ILE A 354 37.07 -0.24 -13.88
CA ILE A 354 36.11 0.70 -14.46
C ILE A 354 35.71 1.77 -13.46
N ILE A 355 35.52 1.43 -12.18
CA ILE A 355 35.24 2.40 -11.12
C ILE A 355 36.42 3.36 -10.98
N GLU A 356 37.66 2.85 -10.99
CA GLU A 356 38.87 3.66 -10.90
C GLU A 356 39.01 4.61 -12.10
N PHE A 357 38.80 4.11 -13.32
CA PHE A 357 38.96 4.90 -14.54
C PHE A 357 37.82 5.90 -14.77
N ARG A 358 36.57 5.48 -14.56
CA ARG A 358 35.39 6.29 -14.85
C ARG A 358 34.93 7.14 -13.65
N ARG A 359 35.38 6.83 -12.43
CA ARG A 359 35.01 7.54 -11.18
C ARG A 359 33.49 7.80 -11.04
N PRO A 360 32.63 6.76 -11.11
CA PRO A 360 31.22 6.90 -10.80
C PRO A 360 31.02 7.13 -9.30
N ASN A 361 30.10 8.02 -8.91
CA ASN A 361 29.74 8.26 -7.51
C ASN A 361 28.46 7.54 -7.07
N GLY A 362 27.87 6.75 -7.98
CA GLY A 362 26.82 5.79 -7.68
C GLY A 362 26.92 4.51 -8.51
N ILE A 363 26.37 3.41 -7.99
CA ILE A 363 26.29 2.12 -8.68
C ILE A 363 24.89 1.51 -8.53
N LEU A 364 24.37 0.92 -9.60
CA LEU A 364 23.09 0.21 -9.65
C LEU A 364 23.33 -1.28 -9.90
N LEU A 365 22.86 -2.12 -8.98
CA LEU A 365 23.08 -3.57 -8.98
C LEU A 365 21.84 -4.37 -9.43
N SER A 366 20.64 -3.76 -9.35
CA SER A 366 19.36 -4.45 -9.53
C SER A 366 19.00 -4.80 -10.98
N PHE A 367 19.79 -4.37 -11.96
CA PHE A 367 19.46 -4.48 -13.38
C PHE A 367 20.25 -5.56 -14.13
N GLY A 368 21.07 -6.36 -13.44
CA GLY A 368 21.93 -7.36 -14.07
C GLY A 368 21.86 -8.76 -13.47
N LYS A 369 20.69 -9.16 -12.96
CA LYS A 369 20.43 -10.48 -12.34
C LYS A 369 21.35 -10.78 -11.14
N GLU A 370 21.43 -12.07 -10.80
CA GLU A 370 22.27 -12.63 -9.74
C GLU A 370 23.76 -12.33 -9.95
N THR A 371 24.25 -12.36 -11.19
CA THR A 371 25.65 -12.05 -11.51
C THR A 371 26.04 -10.63 -11.10
N ALA A 372 25.24 -9.62 -11.45
CA ALA A 372 25.49 -8.24 -11.04
C ALA A 372 25.34 -8.04 -9.53
N LEU A 373 24.34 -8.67 -8.91
CA LEU A 373 24.13 -8.60 -7.46
C LEU A 373 25.31 -9.19 -6.70
N ASN A 374 25.75 -10.40 -7.05
CA ASN A 374 26.87 -11.09 -6.42
C ASN A 374 28.19 -10.33 -6.61
N CYS A 375 28.42 -9.75 -7.79
CA CYS A 375 29.56 -8.89 -8.04
C CYS A 375 29.52 -7.64 -7.13
N GLY A 376 28.36 -6.98 -7.03
CA GLY A 376 28.15 -5.83 -6.14
C GLY A 376 28.38 -6.14 -4.66
N VAL A 377 27.93 -7.32 -4.20
CA VAL A 377 28.18 -7.80 -2.82
C VAL A 377 29.69 -7.97 -2.58
N LYS A 378 30.40 -8.67 -3.47
CA LYS A 378 31.86 -8.85 -3.35
C LYS A 378 32.62 -7.52 -3.35
N LEU A 379 32.28 -6.60 -4.24
CA LEU A 379 32.88 -5.25 -4.28
C LEU A 379 32.66 -4.47 -2.96
N HIS A 380 31.53 -4.68 -2.31
CA HIS A 380 31.25 -4.07 -1.01
C HIS A 380 32.04 -4.72 0.13
N GLU A 381 32.12 -6.05 0.15
CA GLU A 381 32.86 -6.84 1.14
C GLU A 381 34.37 -6.60 1.06
N GLU A 382 34.91 -6.45 -0.15
CA GLU A 382 36.31 -6.10 -0.40
C GLU A 382 36.62 -4.61 -0.13
N GLY A 383 35.64 -3.80 0.26
CA GLY A 383 35.83 -2.38 0.58
C GLY A 383 36.06 -1.46 -0.62
N ILE A 384 35.91 -1.98 -1.85
CA ILE A 384 36.19 -1.25 -3.10
C ILE A 384 35.23 -0.08 -3.28
N LEU A 385 33.94 -0.28 -3.01
CA LEU A 385 32.95 0.79 -3.17
C LEU A 385 33.24 1.98 -2.24
N GLN A 386 33.66 1.71 -1.01
CA GLN A 386 34.08 2.71 -0.03
C GLN A 386 35.36 3.41 -0.46
N LYS A 387 36.37 2.64 -0.92
CA LYS A 387 37.65 3.15 -1.44
C LYS A 387 37.45 4.22 -2.52
N TYR A 388 36.47 4.05 -3.41
CA TYR A 388 36.19 5.00 -4.49
C TYR A 388 35.00 5.93 -4.25
N SER A 389 34.41 5.94 -3.05
CA SER A 389 33.21 6.73 -2.73
C SER A 389 32.04 6.49 -3.70
N CYS A 390 31.89 5.25 -4.16
CA CYS A 390 30.83 4.82 -5.07
C CYS A 390 29.64 4.25 -4.28
N ASN A 391 28.55 4.99 -4.20
CA ASN A 391 27.42 4.61 -3.36
C ASN A 391 26.46 3.67 -4.09
N ILE A 392 26.00 2.62 -3.41
CA ILE A 392 24.93 1.78 -3.94
C ILE A 392 23.63 2.60 -3.95
N LEU A 393 22.96 2.62 -5.10
CA LEU A 393 21.70 3.32 -5.29
C LEU A 393 20.54 2.33 -5.28
N GLY A 394 19.43 2.70 -4.63
CA GLY A 394 18.25 1.84 -4.48
C GLY A 394 18.34 0.98 -3.22
N THR A 395 18.03 -0.30 -3.35
CA THR A 395 18.00 -1.25 -2.23
C THR A 395 19.39 -1.35 -1.58
N PRO A 396 19.51 -1.14 -0.25
CA PRO A 396 20.77 -1.29 0.46
C PRO A 396 21.34 -2.70 0.34
N ILE A 397 22.68 -2.83 0.37
CA ILE A 397 23.36 -4.13 0.23
C ILE A 397 22.97 -5.12 1.32
N GLN A 398 22.72 -4.64 2.55
CA GLN A 398 22.26 -5.48 3.65
C GLN A 398 20.90 -6.11 3.33
N SER A 399 19.99 -5.35 2.74
CA SER A 399 18.68 -5.87 2.31
C SER A 399 18.82 -6.89 1.19
N ILE A 400 19.74 -6.66 0.23
CA ILE A 400 20.04 -7.62 -0.83
C ILE A 400 20.55 -8.93 -0.21
N GLN A 401 21.55 -8.87 0.67
CA GLN A 401 22.11 -10.05 1.37
C GLN A 401 21.04 -10.81 2.16
N ILE A 402 20.19 -10.09 2.91
CA ILE A 402 19.06 -10.68 3.65
C ILE A 402 18.12 -11.45 2.72
N THR A 403 17.83 -10.93 1.53
CA THR A 403 16.86 -11.56 0.60
C THR A 403 17.44 -12.72 -0.19
N ILE A 404 18.75 -12.75 -0.40
CA ILE A 404 19.43 -13.83 -1.11
C ILE A 404 19.66 -15.02 -0.17
N ASP A 405 20.01 -14.76 1.09
CA ASP A 405 20.19 -15.79 2.11
C ASP A 405 18.83 -16.23 2.69
N ARG A 406 18.49 -17.51 2.51
CA ARG A 406 17.21 -18.07 2.96
C ARG A 406 17.05 -18.09 4.48
N CYS A 407 18.14 -18.29 5.23
CA CYS A 407 18.11 -18.31 6.69
C CYS A 407 17.85 -16.91 7.22
N LEU A 408 18.58 -15.91 6.72
CA LEU A 408 18.38 -14.50 7.09
C LEU A 408 16.99 -14.01 6.66
N PHE A 409 16.53 -14.36 5.46
CA PHE A 409 15.20 -14.03 4.97
C PHE A 409 14.12 -14.57 5.92
N THR A 410 14.22 -15.84 6.30
CA THR A 410 13.25 -16.50 7.17
C THR A 410 13.23 -15.89 8.55
N GLN A 411 14.41 -15.62 9.11
CA GLN A 411 14.53 -14.92 10.38
C GLN A 411 13.83 -13.57 10.30
N LYS A 412 14.06 -12.79 9.23
CA LYS A 412 13.45 -11.48 9.05
C LYS A 412 11.93 -11.51 8.87
N MET A 413 11.40 -12.52 8.19
CA MET A 413 9.96 -12.74 8.12
C MET A 413 9.38 -13.14 9.49
N SER A 414 10.09 -13.97 10.24
CA SER A 414 9.68 -14.35 11.60
C SER A 414 9.72 -13.16 12.57
N ASP A 415 10.67 -12.24 12.44
CA ASP A 415 10.77 -11.02 13.26
C ASP A 415 9.47 -10.18 13.19
N ILE A 416 8.76 -10.24 12.05
CA ILE A 416 7.49 -9.53 11.84
C ILE A 416 6.25 -10.43 11.97
N GLY A 417 6.42 -11.69 12.40
CA GLY A 417 5.33 -12.66 12.56
C GLY A 417 4.78 -13.22 11.25
N GLU A 418 5.48 -13.01 10.13
CA GLU A 418 5.12 -13.60 8.85
C GLU A 418 5.55 -15.07 8.77
N LYS A 419 4.78 -15.84 8.01
CA LYS A 419 5.00 -17.29 7.89
C LYS A 419 5.82 -17.61 6.64
N VAL A 420 6.87 -18.41 6.82
CA VAL A 420 7.65 -18.98 5.72
C VAL A 420 7.45 -20.48 5.69
N VAL A 421 7.48 -21.05 4.48
CA VAL A 421 7.42 -22.49 4.28
C VAL A 421 8.56 -23.17 5.06
N PRO A 422 8.27 -24.29 5.77
CA PRO A 422 9.33 -25.07 6.42
C PRO A 422 10.39 -25.47 5.39
N HIS A 423 11.65 -25.16 5.69
CA HIS A 423 12.79 -25.45 4.83
C HIS A 423 14.03 -25.76 5.68
N LYS A 424 15.03 -26.36 5.05
CA LYS A 424 16.34 -26.62 5.66
C LYS A 424 17.44 -26.53 4.60
N VAL A 425 18.54 -25.90 4.98
CA VAL A 425 19.79 -25.97 4.22
C VAL A 425 20.42 -27.33 4.50
N VAL A 426 20.83 -28.02 3.45
CA VAL A 426 21.31 -29.40 3.49
C VAL A 426 22.61 -29.50 2.71
N GLU A 427 23.61 -30.14 3.33
CA GLU A 427 24.96 -30.31 2.78
C GLU A 427 25.28 -31.78 2.49
N SER A 428 24.34 -32.70 2.71
CA SER A 428 24.50 -34.11 2.40
C SER A 428 23.20 -34.77 1.96
N LEU A 429 23.32 -35.87 1.22
CA LEU A 429 22.16 -36.69 0.85
C LEU A 429 21.42 -37.25 2.08
N GLU A 430 22.16 -37.56 3.15
CA GLU A 430 21.58 -38.02 4.40
C GLU A 430 20.71 -36.93 5.05
N GLU A 431 21.21 -35.70 5.08
CA GLU A 431 20.43 -34.56 5.57
C GLU A 431 19.19 -34.29 4.71
N VAL A 432 19.30 -34.44 3.39
CA VAL A 432 18.16 -34.31 2.46
C VAL A 432 17.08 -35.35 2.81
N LEU A 433 17.46 -36.61 3.03
CA LEU A 433 16.53 -37.69 3.39
C LEU A 433 15.86 -37.47 4.75
N ILE A 434 16.64 -37.13 5.79
CA ILE A 434 16.13 -36.85 7.13
C ILE A 434 15.14 -35.68 7.09
N SER A 435 15.51 -34.61 6.39
CA SER A 435 14.67 -33.42 6.29
C SER A 435 13.39 -33.69 5.51
N ALA A 436 13.45 -34.52 4.46
CA ALA A 436 12.27 -34.91 3.71
C ALA A 436 11.29 -35.74 4.55
N GLU A 437 11.77 -36.67 5.37
CA GLU A 437 10.95 -37.45 6.30
C GLU A 437 10.33 -36.55 7.39
N GLN A 438 11.10 -35.59 7.91
CA GLN A 438 10.61 -34.63 8.89
C GLN A 438 9.53 -33.70 8.33
N PHE A 439 9.68 -33.21 7.10
CA PHE A 439 8.71 -32.31 6.48
C PHE A 439 7.46 -33.03 5.95
N GLY A 440 7.61 -34.32 5.64
CA GLY A 440 6.62 -35.13 4.95
C GLY A 440 6.62 -34.83 3.46
N TYR A 441 6.50 -35.89 2.64
CA TYR A 441 6.36 -35.74 1.20
C TYR A 441 4.99 -35.16 0.82
N PRO A 442 4.88 -34.41 -0.28
CA PRO A 442 5.95 -34.10 -1.24
C PRO A 442 6.88 -32.95 -0.79
N VAL A 443 8.12 -32.97 -1.30
CA VAL A 443 9.16 -31.96 -1.02
C VAL A 443 9.72 -31.37 -2.30
N VAL A 444 10.31 -30.17 -2.21
CA VAL A 444 11.04 -29.53 -3.30
C VAL A 444 12.50 -29.41 -2.90
N VAL A 445 13.40 -30.01 -3.68
CA VAL A 445 14.85 -29.86 -3.51
C VAL A 445 15.35 -28.85 -4.53
N ARG A 446 16.09 -27.83 -4.06
CA ARG A 446 16.73 -26.82 -4.91
C ARG A 446 18.23 -26.90 -4.72
N ALA A 447 18.94 -27.20 -5.81
CA ALA A 447 20.39 -27.14 -5.85
C ALA A 447 20.84 -25.78 -6.39
N THR A 448 21.90 -25.25 -5.79
CA THR A 448 22.54 -24.00 -6.21
C THR A 448 23.88 -24.34 -6.85
N PHE A 449 24.05 -24.01 -8.13
CA PHE A 449 25.32 -24.20 -8.83
C PHE A 449 26.14 -22.90 -8.84
N PRO A 450 27.50 -22.99 -8.89
CA PRO A 450 28.39 -21.83 -8.96
C PRO A 450 28.12 -20.86 -10.11
N GLU A 451 27.46 -21.31 -11.19
CA GLU A 451 27.17 -20.54 -12.41
C GLU A 451 25.72 -20.04 -12.49
N SER A 452 25.06 -19.83 -11.35
CA SER A 452 23.69 -19.24 -11.27
C SER A 452 22.59 -20.09 -11.92
N GLN A 453 22.84 -21.37 -12.21
CA GLN A 453 21.78 -22.31 -12.57
C GLN A 453 21.19 -22.91 -11.29
N ARG A 454 19.90 -22.70 -11.06
CA ARG A 454 19.16 -23.32 -9.97
C ARG A 454 18.33 -24.46 -10.53
N ILE A 455 18.66 -25.69 -10.17
CA ILE A 455 17.82 -26.84 -10.51
C ILE A 455 16.89 -27.09 -9.33
N SER A 456 15.59 -26.97 -9.57
CA SER A 456 14.56 -27.33 -8.59
C SER A 456 13.87 -28.60 -9.05
N CYS A 457 13.86 -29.63 -8.20
CA CYS A 457 13.10 -30.85 -8.45
C CYS A 457 12.01 -31.03 -7.40
N TYR A 458 10.85 -31.46 -7.88
CA TYR A 458 9.74 -31.84 -7.06
C TYR A 458 9.78 -33.36 -6.83
N VAL A 459 9.60 -33.79 -5.58
CA VAL A 459 9.81 -35.17 -5.19
C VAL A 459 8.67 -35.65 -4.30
N ASP A 460 7.93 -36.64 -4.80
CA ASP A 460 6.73 -37.18 -4.14
C ASP A 460 6.99 -38.30 -3.13
N ASN A 461 8.17 -38.92 -3.18
CA ASN A 461 8.49 -40.06 -2.32
C ASN A 461 10.00 -40.26 -2.16
N ARG A 462 10.36 -41.12 -1.22
CA ARG A 462 11.75 -41.46 -0.88
C ARG A 462 12.53 -42.06 -2.05
N GLU A 463 11.91 -42.92 -2.85
CA GLU A 463 12.57 -43.57 -4.00
C GLU A 463 12.96 -42.54 -5.07
N GLY A 464 12.06 -41.61 -5.37
CA GLY A 464 12.31 -40.49 -6.28
C GLY A 464 13.44 -39.60 -5.75
N LEU A 465 13.48 -39.35 -4.45
CA LEU A 465 14.54 -38.56 -3.81
C LEU A 465 15.91 -39.22 -4.01
N ILE A 466 16.03 -40.52 -3.72
CA ILE A 466 17.28 -41.28 -3.88
C ILE A 466 17.73 -41.32 -5.35
N SER A 467 16.79 -41.38 -6.29
CA SER A 467 17.10 -41.43 -7.73
C SER A 467 17.50 -40.07 -8.33
N LEU A 468 16.80 -38.99 -7.97
CA LEU A 468 16.95 -37.66 -8.58
C LEU A 468 18.01 -36.81 -7.90
N VAL A 469 18.19 -36.94 -6.59
CA VAL A 469 19.04 -36.03 -5.82
C VAL A 469 20.53 -36.16 -6.14
N PRO A 470 21.11 -37.37 -6.31
CA PRO A 470 22.53 -37.50 -6.65
C PRO A 470 22.92 -36.89 -8.00
N SER A 471 21.99 -36.83 -8.97
CA SER A 471 22.25 -36.21 -10.29
C SER A 471 22.13 -34.69 -10.27
N ILE A 472 21.51 -34.13 -9.23
CA ILE A 472 21.23 -32.70 -9.08
C ILE A 472 22.16 -32.04 -8.05
N LEU A 473 22.65 -32.79 -7.06
CA LEU A 473 23.51 -32.32 -5.97
C LEU A 473 25.00 -32.56 -6.25
N THR A 474 25.51 -32.03 -7.36
CA THR A 474 26.95 -32.11 -7.70
C THR A 474 27.82 -31.16 -6.87
N ASP A 475 27.23 -30.10 -6.31
CA ASP A 475 27.82 -29.25 -5.26
C ASP A 475 26.79 -29.05 -4.13
N LEU A 476 27.05 -29.66 -2.97
CA LEU A 476 26.11 -29.74 -1.86
C LEU A 476 26.16 -28.53 -0.93
N SER A 477 27.17 -27.67 -1.08
CA SER A 477 27.54 -26.64 -0.09
C SER A 477 26.40 -25.68 0.27
N HIS A 478 25.37 -25.53 -0.59
CA HIS A 478 24.25 -24.62 -0.39
C HIS A 478 22.92 -25.12 -0.99
N SER A 479 22.63 -26.42 -0.85
CA SER A 479 21.36 -26.97 -1.33
C SER A 479 20.23 -26.80 -0.31
N LEU A 480 18.99 -26.69 -0.79
CA LEU A 480 17.81 -26.39 0.01
C LEU A 480 16.74 -27.45 -0.19
N ILE A 481 16.07 -27.85 0.88
CA ILE A 481 14.84 -28.65 0.81
C ILE A 481 13.69 -27.88 1.46
N ASP A 482 12.58 -27.76 0.74
CA ASP A 482 11.34 -27.12 1.17
C ASP A 482 10.21 -28.15 1.28
N LYS A 483 9.30 -27.95 2.24
CA LYS A 483 7.98 -28.61 2.21
C LYS A 483 7.19 -28.13 1.00
N SER A 484 6.69 -29.04 0.17
CA SER A 484 5.86 -28.64 -0.96
C SER A 484 4.54 -28.02 -0.49
N GLN A 485 4.10 -26.97 -1.20
CA GLN A 485 2.78 -26.37 -1.04
C GLN A 485 1.74 -26.95 -2.02
N SER A 486 2.15 -27.83 -2.95
CA SER A 486 1.26 -28.45 -3.95
C SER A 486 0.13 -29.31 -3.36
N SER A 487 0.21 -29.64 -2.06
CA SER A 487 -0.75 -30.46 -1.33
C SER A 487 -1.53 -29.71 -0.23
N ILE A 488 -1.28 -28.42 -0.01
CA ILE A 488 -1.90 -27.66 1.09
C ILE A 488 -3.31 -27.12 0.73
N ASP A 489 -3.71 -27.16 -0.55
CA ASP A 489 -5.06 -26.76 -1.00
C ASP A 489 -6.10 -27.91 -1.02
N LYS A 490 -5.89 -28.99 -0.27
CA LYS A 490 -6.83 -30.13 -0.20
C LYS A 490 -7.41 -30.45 1.19
N SER A 491 -7.30 -29.54 2.17
CA SER A 491 -7.92 -29.73 3.50
C SER A 491 -8.83 -28.58 3.89
#